data_AF-A0A661X269-F1
#
_entry.id   AF-A0A661X269-F1
#
_cell.length_a   1.000
_cell.length_b   1.000
_cell.length_c   1.000
_cell.angle_alpha   90.00
_cell.angle_beta   90.00
_cell.angle_gamma   90.00
#
_symmetry.space_group_name_H-M   'P 1'
#
loop_
_entity.id
_entity.type
_entity.pdbx_description
1 polymer ?
#
loop_
_entity_poly.entity_id
_entity_poly.type
_entity_poly.pdbx_seq_one_letter_code
_entity_poly.pdbx_strand_id
1 'polypeptide(L)' 'MHTATIKEDIKTLVDALPDNLTYDDIMYEIYVKQKIEKGLADIKSGNALPHDQVKKLFANE' A
#
# COMPACT_ATOMS: atom_id res chain seq x y z
N MET A 1 6.34 2.62 -19.11
CA MET A 1 5.77 1.27 -19.00
C MET A 1 6.63 0.51 -18.01
N HIS A 2 6.19 0.35 -16.76
CA HIS A 2 6.80 -0.64 -15.88
C HIS A 2 5.98 -1.90 -16.01
N THR A 3 6.52 -2.85 -16.75
CA THR A 3 5.93 -4.15 -17.06
C THR A 3 6.52 -5.21 -16.13
N ALA A 4 6.75 -4.86 -14.86
CA ALA A 4 7.16 -5.83 -13.87
C ALA A 4 5.91 -6.58 -13.39
N THR A 5 5.98 -7.89 -13.39
CA THR A 5 4.94 -8.74 -12.80
C THR A 5 4.97 -8.59 -11.28
N ILE A 6 3.86 -8.92 -10.59
CA ILE A 6 3.82 -8.95 -9.11
C ILE A 6 4.97 -9.80 -8.54
N LYS A 7 5.35 -10.88 -9.24
CA LYS A 7 6.47 -11.73 -8.84
C LYS A 7 7.83 -11.00 -8.91
N GLU A 8 8.06 -10.20 -9.93
CA GLU A 8 9.30 -9.43 -10.10
C GLU A 8 9.37 -8.25 -9.11
N ASP A 9 8.23 -7.62 -8.84
CA ASP A 9 8.12 -6.57 -7.82
C ASP A 9 8.43 -7.12 -6.42
N ILE A 10 7.87 -8.29 -6.06
CA ILE A 10 8.15 -8.93 -4.77
C ILE A 10 9.63 -9.33 -4.68
N LYS A 11 10.23 -9.85 -5.75
CA LYS A 11 11.67 -10.18 -5.75
C LYS A 11 12.51 -8.93 -5.51
N THR A 12 12.22 -7.84 -6.22
CA THR A 12 12.93 -6.57 -6.05
C THR A 12 12.77 -6.00 -4.63
N LEU A 13 11.56 -6.13 -4.06
CA LEU A 13 11.31 -5.77 -2.67
C LEU A 13 12.22 -6.59 -1.74
N VAL A 14 12.19 -7.93 -1.86
CA VAL A 14 12.99 -8.84 -1.02
C VAL A 14 14.50 -8.61 -1.18
N ASP A 15 14.98 -8.36 -2.39
CA ASP A 15 16.40 -8.08 -2.67
C ASP A 15 16.90 -6.80 -1.98
N ALA A 16 16.00 -5.87 -1.64
CA ALA A 16 16.32 -4.62 -0.95
C ALA A 16 16.21 -4.72 0.59
N LEU A 17 15.74 -5.85 1.12
CA LEU A 17 15.50 -6.04 2.55
C LEU A 17 16.79 -6.44 3.30
N PRO A 18 16.92 -6.05 4.58
CA PRO A 18 17.99 -6.55 5.44
C PRO A 18 17.90 -8.06 5.72
N ASP A 19 19.04 -8.72 5.93
CA ASP A 19 19.10 -10.15 6.26
C ASP A 19 18.49 -10.52 7.62
N ASN A 20 18.28 -9.54 8.50
CA ASN A 20 17.84 -9.75 9.88
C ASN A 20 16.33 -9.55 10.11
N LEU A 21 15.52 -9.64 9.06
CA LEU A 21 14.06 -9.52 9.16
C LEU A 21 13.38 -10.80 9.63
N THR A 22 12.21 -10.63 10.22
CA THR A 22 11.27 -11.70 10.54
C THR A 22 10.21 -11.86 9.45
N TYR A 23 9.44 -12.95 9.51
CA TYR A 23 8.28 -13.13 8.62
C TYR A 23 7.25 -12.00 8.79
N ASP A 24 7.05 -11.51 10.01
CA ASP A 24 6.08 -10.45 10.29
C ASP A 24 6.49 -9.13 9.63
N ASP A 25 7.79 -8.82 9.61
CA ASP A 25 8.31 -7.62 8.94
C ASP A 25 8.07 -7.69 7.42
N ILE A 26 8.35 -8.83 6.79
CA ILE A 26 8.12 -9.02 5.35
C ILE A 26 6.63 -8.87 5.02
N MET A 27 5.76 -9.45 5.84
CA MET A 27 4.31 -9.35 5.66
C MET A 27 3.80 -7.92 5.81
N TYR A 28 4.35 -7.17 6.77
CA TYR A 28 4.03 -5.76 6.97
C TYR A 28 4.43 -4.93 5.73
N GLU A 29 5.63 -5.15 5.19
CA GLU A 29 6.12 -4.41 4.03
C GLU A 29 5.27 -4.64 2.78
N ILE A 30 4.88 -5.89 2.54
CA ILE A 30 3.95 -6.25 1.46
C ILE A 30 2.60 -5.56 1.66
N TYR A 31 2.06 -5.59 2.88
CA TYR A 31 0.76 -5.00 3.20
C TYR A 31 0.76 -3.48 2.98
N VAL A 32 1.77 -2.78 3.48
CA VAL A 32 1.91 -1.33 3.31
C VAL A 32 1.99 -0.95 1.84
N LYS A 33 2.83 -1.66 1.06
CA LYS A 33 2.95 -1.43 -0.38
C LYS A 33 1.62 -1.62 -1.12
N GLN A 34 0.88 -2.69 -0.82
CA GLN A 34 -0.45 -2.94 -1.38
C GLN A 34 -1.44 -1.82 -1.03
N LYS A 35 -1.43 -1.32 0.21
CA LYS A 35 -2.32 -0.23 0.63
C LYS A 35 -2.02 1.08 -0.10
N ILE A 36 -0.75 1.40 -0.31
CA ILE A 36 -0.33 2.58 -1.07
C ILE A 36 -0.80 2.46 -2.52
N GLU A 37 -0.53 1.34 -3.18
CA GLU A 37 -0.92 1.12 -4.58
C GLU A 37 -2.43 1.20 -4.76
N LYS A 38 -3.19 0.59 -3.84
CA LYS A 38 -4.64 0.70 -3.81
C LYS A 38 -5.09 2.15 -3.63
N GLY A 39 -4.54 2.88 -2.66
CA GLY A 39 -4.89 4.29 -2.44
C GLY A 39 -4.60 5.17 -3.65
N LEU A 40 -3.47 4.95 -4.33
CA LEU A 40 -3.14 5.64 -5.57
C LEU A 40 -4.13 5.32 -6.69
N ALA A 41 -4.57 4.07 -6.81
CA ALA A 41 -5.60 3.66 -7.78
C ALA A 41 -6.97 4.27 -7.45
N ASP A 42 -7.34 4.32 -6.16
CA ASP A 42 -8.58 4.92 -5.68
C ASP A 42 -8.61 6.42 -6.00
N ILE A 43 -7.51 7.15 -5.75
CA ILE A 43 -7.38 8.57 -6.13
C ILE A 43 -7.53 8.75 -7.65
N LYS A 44 -6.82 7.94 -8.46
CA LYS A 44 -6.88 8.03 -9.93
C LYS A 44 -8.28 7.75 -10.48
N SER A 45 -9.05 6.91 -9.81
CA SER A 45 -10.42 6.55 -10.19
C SER A 45 -11.49 7.47 -9.60
N GLY A 46 -11.10 8.49 -8.83
CA GLY A 46 -12.04 9.40 -8.16
C GLY A 46 -12.74 8.79 -6.94
N ASN A 47 -12.30 7.61 -6.48
CA ASN A 47 -12.80 6.90 -5.31
C ASN A 47 -12.15 7.42 -4.02
N ALA A 48 -12.18 8.73 -3.81
CA ALA A 48 -11.63 9.38 -2.61
C ALA A 48 -12.59 10.47 -2.10
N LEU A 49 -12.61 10.67 -0.78
CA LEU A 49 -13.42 11.69 -0.12
C LEU A 49 -12.55 12.85 0.38
N PRO A 50 -13.01 14.10 0.28
CA PRO A 50 -12.38 15.23 0.95
C PRO A 50 -12.37 15.05 2.47
N HIS A 51 -11.32 15.57 3.13
CA HIS A 51 -11.12 15.45 4.58
C HIS A 51 -12.33 15.87 5.42
N ASP A 52 -12.99 16.97 5.06
CA ASP A 52 -14.16 17.47 5.78
C ASP A 52 -15.38 16.54 5.69
N GLN A 53 -15.49 15.75 4.61
CA GLN A 53 -16.52 14.72 4.49
C GLN A 53 -16.20 13.54 5.40
N VAL A 54 -14.93 13.11 5.44
CA VAL A 54 -14.47 12.04 6.33
C VAL A 54 -14.73 12.40 7.79
N LYS A 55 -14.37 13.62 8.23
CA LYS A 55 -14.65 14.07 9.61
C LYS A 55 -16.12 13.94 10.01
N LYS A 56 -17.05 14.25 9.10
CA LYS A 56 -18.49 14.14 9.37
C LYS A 56 -18.95 12.70 9.54
N LEU A 57 -18.32 11.75 8.85
CA LEU A 57 -18.64 10.32 8.98
C LEU A 57 -18.26 9.76 10.36
N PHE A 58 -17.19 10.27 10.97
CA PHE A 58 -16.66 9.80 12.25
C PHE A 58 -16.90 10.78 13.41
N ALA A 59 -17.77 11.79 13.24
CA ALA A 59 -17.99 12.83 14.26
C ALA A 59 -18.83 12.38 15.46
N ASN A 60 -19.40 11.17 15.44
CA ASN A 60 -20.33 10.66 16.45
C ASN A 60 -19.80 9.42 17.20
N GLU A 61 -18.47 9.22 17.25
CA GLU A 61 -17.83 8.23 18.13
C GLU A 61 -17.39 8.84 19.46
#